data_AF-A0A3D2G296-F1
#
_entry.id   AF-A0A3D2G296-F1
#
_cell.length_a   1.000
_cell.length_b   1.000
_cell.length_c   1.000
_cell.angle_alpha   90.00
_cell.angle_beta   90.00
_cell.angle_gamma   90.00
#
_symmetry.space_group_name_H-M   'P 1'
#
loop_
_entity.id
_entity.type
_entity.pdbx_description
1 polymer ?
#
loop_
_entity_poly.entity_id
_entity_poly.type
_entity_poly.pdbx_seq_one_letter_code
_entity_poly.pdbx_strand_id
1 'polypeptide(L)'
;FRKIDSSNGAVFFSSGVFYYFLTEQVKALVQQIADAFPDSVLVFDAANRTAVKMIAKTWLKSAKIQDVGAYFAVSDAPQEIGAWDSRLQVTSRGYMLGYTDLKDPSVSGFFRFLAKVGDGMMKMQIVKIGFGGKQ
;
A
#
# COMPACT_ATOMS: atom_id res chain seq x y z
N PHE A 1 1.92 -19.47 8.33
CA PHE A 1 3.14 -18.81 8.82
C PHE A 1 4.08 -19.71 9.66
N ARG A 2 3.60 -20.69 10.44
CA ARG A 2 4.41 -21.54 11.35
C ARG A 2 5.60 -22.33 10.76
N LYS A 3 5.79 -22.36 9.44
CA LYS A 3 6.92 -23.04 8.77
C LYS A 3 8.10 -22.09 8.48
N ILE A 4 7.93 -20.80 8.71
CA ILE A 4 8.95 -19.77 8.48
C ILE A 4 9.43 -19.33 9.87
N ASP A 5 10.74 -19.32 10.06
CA ASP A 5 11.36 -18.80 11.27
C ASP A 5 11.17 -17.27 11.33
N SER A 6 10.57 -16.78 12.42
CA SER A 6 10.31 -15.36 12.66
C SER A 6 11.18 -14.75 13.75
N SER A 7 12.15 -15.51 14.29
CA SER A 7 12.96 -15.10 15.45
C SER A 7 13.82 -13.85 15.22
N ASN A 8 14.23 -13.58 13.97
CA ASN A 8 15.05 -12.43 13.59
C ASN A 8 14.27 -11.37 12.79
N GLY A 9 12.94 -11.43 12.83
CA GLY A 9 12.07 -10.62 12.00
C GLY A 9 12.12 -11.02 10.51
N ALA A 10 11.25 -10.40 9.72
CA ALA A 10 11.12 -10.63 8.29
C ALA A 10 10.75 -9.34 7.55
N VAL A 11 11.10 -9.29 6.25
CA VAL A 11 10.67 -8.22 5.34
C VAL A 11 9.70 -8.82 4.32
N PHE A 12 8.45 -8.37 4.37
CA PHE A 12 7.41 -8.67 3.41
C PHE A 12 7.30 -7.53 2.40
N PHE A 13 7.16 -7.89 1.13
CA PHE A 13 6.97 -6.92 0.06
C PHE A 13 5.88 -7.39 -0.89
N SER A 14 4.99 -6.47 -1.28
CA SER A 14 3.92 -6.73 -2.25
C SER A 14 3.76 -5.54 -3.17
N SER A 15 4.18 -5.68 -4.43
CA SER A 15 4.05 -4.63 -5.45
C SER A 15 3.02 -5.02 -6.48
N GLY A 16 2.01 -4.18 -6.68
CA GLY A 16 1.02 -4.37 -7.72
C GLY A 16 -0.08 -5.37 -7.35
N VAL A 17 -0.36 -5.59 -6.06
CA VAL A 17 -1.18 -6.75 -5.63
C VAL A 17 -2.42 -6.36 -4.84
N PHE A 18 -2.31 -5.56 -3.78
CA PHE A 18 -3.40 -5.45 -2.81
C PHE A 18 -4.66 -4.78 -3.35
N TYR A 19 -4.58 -3.94 -4.38
CA TYR A 19 -5.76 -3.34 -5.01
C TYR A 19 -6.68 -4.34 -5.75
N TYR A 20 -6.29 -5.62 -5.85
CA TYR A 20 -7.16 -6.71 -6.33
C TYR A 20 -7.92 -7.44 -5.20
N PHE A 21 -7.67 -7.09 -3.95
CA PHE A 21 -8.28 -7.73 -2.79
C PHE A 21 -9.26 -6.79 -2.10
N LEU A 22 -10.18 -7.37 -1.34
CA LEU A 22 -11.06 -6.60 -0.48
C LEU A 22 -10.27 -6.02 0.70
N THR A 23 -10.66 -4.84 1.17
CA THR A 23 -10.02 -4.20 2.33
C THR A 23 -9.94 -5.14 3.54
N GLU A 24 -11.01 -5.86 3.83
CA GLU A 24 -11.04 -6.80 4.97
C GLU A 24 -10.11 -8.00 4.80
N GLN A 25 -9.87 -8.46 3.56
CA GLN A 25 -8.91 -9.53 3.29
C GLN A 25 -7.48 -9.05 3.54
N VAL A 26 -7.16 -7.83 3.08
CA VAL A 26 -5.85 -7.21 3.32
C VAL A 26 -5.65 -6.96 4.81
N LYS A 27 -6.66 -6.41 5.50
CA LYS A 27 -6.62 -6.20 6.95
C LYS A 27 -6.37 -7.49 7.73
N ALA A 28 -7.14 -8.54 7.44
CA ALA A 28 -6.96 -9.83 8.08
C ALA A 28 -5.56 -10.42 7.83
N LEU A 29 -5.05 -10.30 6.60
CA LEU A 29 -3.69 -10.72 6.27
C LEU A 29 -2.64 -9.95 7.07
N VAL A 30 -2.74 -8.61 7.12
CA VAL A 30 -1.80 -7.75 7.87
C VAL A 30 -1.80 -8.12 9.35
N GLN A 31 -2.97 -8.33 9.96
CA GLN A 31 -3.08 -8.75 11.36
C GLN A 31 -2.43 -10.12 11.60
N GLN A 32 -2.66 -11.10 10.72
CA GLN A 32 -2.03 -12.42 10.84
C GLN A 32 -0.51 -12.39 10.65
N ILE A 33 0.01 -11.49 9.80
CA ILE A 33 1.45 -11.27 9.67
C ILE A 33 1.99 -10.67 10.97
N ALA A 34 1.32 -9.64 11.52
CA ALA A 34 1.71 -9.02 12.78
C ALA A 34 1.76 -10.02 13.95
N ASP A 35 0.83 -10.98 13.98
CA ASP A 35 0.80 -12.04 15.00
C ASP A 35 1.91 -13.08 14.84
N ALA A 36 2.26 -13.43 13.59
CA ALA A 36 3.23 -14.49 13.31
C ALA A 36 4.69 -13.98 13.24
N PHE A 37 4.88 -12.70 12.92
CA PHE A 37 6.17 -12.08 12.66
C PHE A 37 6.31 -10.80 13.47
N PRO A 38 6.62 -10.90 14.77
CA PRO A 38 7.06 -9.73 15.53
C PRO A 38 8.36 -9.16 14.92
N ASP A 39 8.62 -7.88 15.20
CA ASP A 39 9.80 -7.12 14.76
C ASP A 39 10.06 -7.15 13.24
N SER A 40 8.98 -7.21 12.47
CA SER A 40 9.00 -7.40 11.02
C SER A 40 8.43 -6.19 10.29
N VAL A 41 8.63 -6.12 8.98
CA VAL A 41 8.17 -5.01 8.15
C VAL A 41 7.40 -5.53 6.95
N LEU A 42 6.27 -4.89 6.64
CA LEU A 42 5.54 -5.07 5.39
C LEU A 42 5.57 -3.78 4.57
N VAL A 43 5.94 -3.87 3.30
CA VAL A 43 5.94 -2.76 2.35
C VAL A 43 5.08 -3.10 1.13
N PHE A 44 4.22 -2.17 0.72
CA PHE A 44 3.36 -2.34 -0.45
C PHE A 44 2.93 -1.00 -1.05
N ASP A 45 2.45 -1.03 -2.29
CA ASP A 45 1.85 0.14 -2.94
C ASP A 45 0.34 0.23 -2.67
N ALA A 46 -0.14 1.45 -2.51
CA ALA A 46 -1.56 1.75 -2.34
C ALA A 46 -1.93 3.02 -3.13
N ALA A 47 -3.21 3.13 -3.46
CA ALA A 47 -3.78 4.30 -4.13
C ALA A 47 -5.20 4.56 -3.62
N ASN A 48 -5.71 5.77 -3.85
CA ASN A 48 -7.05 6.11 -3.40
C ASN A 48 -8.15 5.36 -4.17
N ARG A 49 -9.38 5.48 -3.66
CA ARG A 49 -10.57 4.83 -4.22
C ARG A 49 -10.81 5.19 -5.69
N THR A 50 -10.50 6.42 -6.10
CA THR A 50 -10.68 6.85 -7.50
C THR A 50 -9.74 6.12 -8.43
N ALA A 51 -8.46 6.01 -8.05
CA ALA A 51 -7.45 5.28 -8.81
C ALA A 51 -7.80 3.79 -8.87
N VAL A 52 -8.12 3.17 -7.74
CA VAL A 52 -8.54 1.76 -7.69
C VAL A 52 -9.79 1.52 -8.52
N LYS A 53 -10.78 2.42 -8.50
CA LYS A 53 -11.96 2.33 -9.39
C LYS A 53 -11.59 2.41 -10.86
N MET A 54 -10.60 3.23 -11.24
CA MET A 54 -10.15 3.33 -12.63
C MET A 54 -9.44 2.05 -13.08
N ILE A 55 -8.52 1.54 -12.25
CA ILE A 55 -7.82 0.27 -12.47
C ILE A 55 -8.86 -0.84 -12.58
N ALA A 56 -9.74 -0.97 -11.58
CA ALA A 56 -10.81 -1.94 -11.54
C ALA A 56 -11.73 -1.82 -12.76
N LYS A 57 -12.17 -0.64 -13.19
CA LYS A 57 -12.99 -0.50 -14.42
C LYS A 57 -12.32 -1.12 -15.65
N THR A 58 -11.00 -1.05 -15.77
CA THR A 58 -10.25 -1.68 -16.86
C THR A 58 -10.29 -3.21 -16.77
N TRP A 59 -10.17 -3.78 -15.57
CA TRP A 59 -10.24 -5.23 -15.34
C TRP A 59 -11.68 -5.79 -15.33
N LEU A 60 -12.63 -5.03 -14.80
CA LEU A 60 -14.05 -5.35 -14.64
C LEU A 60 -14.81 -5.32 -15.96
N LYS A 61 -14.26 -4.69 -17.01
CA LYS A 61 -14.73 -4.91 -18.38
C LYS A 61 -14.70 -6.40 -18.75
N SER A 62 -13.89 -7.21 -18.07
CA SER A 62 -13.77 -8.66 -18.27
C SER A 62 -14.31 -9.49 -17.09
N ALA A 63 -14.47 -8.93 -15.90
CA ALA A 63 -14.88 -9.64 -14.69
C ALA A 63 -16.21 -9.10 -14.13
N LYS A 64 -17.24 -9.97 -14.01
CA LYS A 64 -18.60 -9.64 -13.53
C LYS A 64 -18.68 -9.36 -12.02
N ILE A 65 -17.98 -8.34 -11.52
CA ILE A 65 -17.94 -8.02 -10.08
C ILE A 65 -18.72 -6.74 -9.78
N GLN A 66 -19.56 -6.80 -8.73
CA GLN A 66 -20.62 -5.81 -8.48
C GLN A 66 -20.22 -4.68 -7.52
N ASP A 67 -19.24 -4.88 -6.62
CA ASP A 67 -18.87 -3.84 -5.65
C ASP A 67 -17.38 -3.47 -5.68
N VAL A 68 -17.07 -2.46 -6.49
CA VAL A 68 -15.74 -1.86 -6.61
C VAL A 68 -15.35 -1.08 -5.33
N GLY A 69 -16.33 -0.69 -4.52
CA GLY A 69 -16.13 0.10 -3.32
C GLY A 69 -15.55 -0.68 -2.13
N ALA A 70 -15.57 -2.01 -2.20
CA ALA A 70 -15.05 -2.91 -1.17
C ALA A 70 -13.56 -3.28 -1.38
N TYR A 71 -12.99 -2.96 -2.54
CA TYR A 71 -11.58 -3.20 -2.83
C TYR A 71 -10.67 -2.29 -2.01
N PHE A 72 -9.49 -2.82 -1.70
CA PHE A 72 -8.49 -2.12 -0.92
C PHE A 72 -8.02 -0.86 -1.64
N ALA A 73 -8.30 0.27 -1.00
CA ALA A 73 -7.93 1.60 -1.45
C ALA A 73 -7.66 2.45 -0.23
N VAL A 74 -6.60 3.26 -0.27
CA VAL A 74 -6.11 4.02 0.87
C VAL A 74 -5.65 5.39 0.39
N SER A 75 -6.10 6.44 1.08
CA SER A 75 -5.72 7.82 0.79
C SER A 75 -4.73 8.35 1.82
N ASP A 76 -4.91 8.00 3.09
CA ASP A 76 -4.03 8.30 4.22
C ASP A 76 -3.72 6.99 4.96
N ALA A 77 -2.60 6.34 4.59
CA ALA A 77 -2.24 5.05 5.17
C ALA A 77 -1.99 5.11 6.68
N PRO A 78 -1.24 6.09 7.22
CA PRO A 78 -1.09 6.25 8.67
C PRO A 78 -2.41 6.28 9.44
N GLN A 79 -3.41 7.04 8.97
CA GLN A 79 -4.69 7.15 9.66
C GLN A 79 -5.59 5.93 9.43
N GLU A 80 -5.73 5.48 8.19
CA GLU A 80 -6.70 4.43 7.83
C GLU A 80 -6.23 3.03 8.29
N ILE A 81 -4.95 2.71 8.11
CA ILE A 81 -4.38 1.40 8.46
C ILE A 81 -3.93 1.37 9.90
N GLY A 82 -3.44 2.49 10.45
CA GLY A 82 -3.09 2.59 11.87
C GLY A 82 -4.28 2.30 12.80
N ALA A 83 -5.51 2.51 12.32
CA ALA A 83 -6.74 2.16 13.04
C ALA A 83 -7.05 0.65 13.05
N TRP A 84 -6.36 -0.17 12.26
CA TRP A 84 -6.66 -1.61 12.18
C TRP A 84 -6.16 -2.40 13.39
N ASP A 85 -5.03 -1.99 13.97
CA ASP A 85 -4.42 -2.63 15.13
C ASP A 85 -3.39 -1.66 15.74
N SER A 86 -3.42 -1.50 17.07
CA SER A 86 -2.58 -0.53 17.79
C SER A 86 -1.08 -0.83 17.74
N ARG A 87 -0.69 -2.05 17.32
CA ARG A 87 0.70 -2.47 17.16
C ARG A 87 1.32 -1.99 15.85
N LEU A 88 0.52 -1.49 14.90
CA LEU A 88 0.99 -1.14 13.57
C LEU A 88 1.65 0.24 13.57
N GLN A 89 2.93 0.27 13.24
CA GLN A 89 3.63 1.52 12.95
C GLN A 89 3.56 1.81 11.45
N VAL A 90 2.56 2.61 11.05
CA VAL A 90 2.30 2.87 9.63
C VAL A 90 2.93 4.19 9.21
N THR A 91 3.73 4.12 8.14
CA THR A 91 4.28 5.29 7.44
C THR A 91 4.00 5.16 5.96
N SER A 92 3.92 6.27 5.23
CA SER A 92 3.84 6.25 3.78
C SER A 92 4.67 7.35 3.14
N ARG A 93 5.07 7.11 1.89
CA ARG A 93 5.77 8.07 1.03
C ARG A 93 5.13 8.06 -0.35
N GLY A 94 5.19 9.19 -1.06
CA GLY A 94 4.73 9.29 -2.45
C GLY A 94 5.37 8.20 -3.32
N TYR A 95 4.59 7.59 -4.20
CA TYR A 95 5.02 6.48 -5.02
C TYR A 95 6.18 6.86 -5.95
N MET A 96 6.06 8.00 -6.62
CA MET A 96 7.06 8.47 -7.60
C MET A 96 8.11 9.38 -6.96
N LEU A 97 7.69 10.28 -6.05
CA LEU A 97 8.52 11.37 -5.51
C LEU A 97 9.02 11.12 -4.08
N GLY A 98 8.63 10.01 -3.45
CA GLY A 98 8.95 9.73 -2.05
C GLY A 98 10.39 9.30 -1.76
N TYR A 99 11.12 8.85 -2.78
CA TYR A 99 12.47 8.30 -2.64
C TYR A 99 13.51 8.96 -3.57
N THR A 100 13.09 9.41 -4.74
CA THR A 100 13.96 10.10 -5.70
C THR A 100 13.31 11.41 -6.13
N ASP A 101 14.07 12.49 -6.06
CA ASP A 101 13.62 13.77 -6.57
C ASP A 101 13.83 13.80 -8.09
N LEU A 102 12.75 13.96 -8.86
CA LEU A 102 12.80 14.00 -10.33
C LEU A 102 13.36 15.33 -10.88
N LYS A 103 14.16 16.05 -10.08
CA LYS A 103 14.78 17.33 -10.43
C LYS A 103 15.94 17.22 -11.41
N ASP A 104 16.41 16.01 -11.68
CA ASP A 104 17.45 15.77 -12.68
C ASP A 104 17.06 16.40 -14.04
N PRO A 105 17.93 17.23 -14.66
CA PRO A 105 17.66 17.89 -15.94
C PRO A 105 17.33 16.93 -17.10
N SER A 106 17.78 15.67 -17.03
CA SER A 106 17.48 14.63 -18.02
C SER A 106 16.02 14.15 -17.97
N VAL A 107 15.31 14.40 -16.86
CA VAL A 107 13.89 14.05 -16.71
C VAL A 107 13.02 15.17 -17.27
N SER A 108 12.36 14.88 -18.39
CA SER A 108 11.41 15.80 -19.03
C SER A 108 10.35 16.30 -18.04
N GLY A 109 9.97 17.59 -18.16
CA GLY A 109 8.94 18.22 -17.34
C GLY A 109 7.58 17.49 -17.39
N PHE A 110 7.30 16.77 -18.48
CA PHE A 110 6.12 15.92 -18.61
C PHE A 110 6.08 14.81 -17.54
N PHE A 111 7.20 14.12 -17.28
CA PHE A 111 7.25 13.07 -16.25
C PHE A 111 7.10 13.64 -14.84
N ARG A 112 7.63 14.84 -14.59
CA ARG A 112 7.43 15.55 -13.31
C ARG A 112 5.96 15.89 -13.09
N PHE A 113 5.26 16.31 -14.15
CA PHE A 113 3.83 16.56 -14.10
C PHE A 113 3.05 15.27 -13.79
N LEU A 114 3.32 14.17 -14.50
CA LEU A 114 2.68 12.88 -14.25
C LEU A 114 2.93 12.38 -12.82
N ALA A 115 4.15 12.52 -12.30
CA ALA A 115 4.48 12.13 -10.94
C ALA A 115 3.66 12.90 -9.89
N LYS A 116 3.46 14.22 -10.07
CA LYS A 116 2.61 15.03 -9.20
C LYS A 116 1.14 14.62 -9.27
N VAL A 117 0.64 14.25 -10.45
CA VAL A 117 -0.73 13.73 -10.60
C VAL A 117 -0.88 12.40 -9.87
N GLY A 118 0.09 11.50 -10.00
CA GLY A 118 0.11 10.21 -9.30
C GLY A 118 0.11 10.34 -7.78
N ASP A 119 1.14 10.96 -7.23
CA ASP A 119 1.31 11.06 -5.77
C ASP A 119 0.28 12.02 -5.14
N GLY A 120 -0.18 13.03 -5.87
CA GLY A 120 -1.14 14.03 -5.40
C GLY A 120 -2.60 13.62 -5.59
N MET A 121 -3.06 13.55 -6.84
CA MET A 121 -4.47 13.35 -7.18
C MET A 121 -4.91 11.89 -6.99
N MET A 122 -4.05 10.93 -7.37
CA MET A 122 -4.33 9.51 -7.19
C MET A 122 -3.90 9.00 -5.80
N LYS A 123 -3.21 9.84 -5.02
CA LYS A 123 -2.65 9.48 -3.70
C LYS A 123 -1.87 8.17 -3.75
N MET A 124 -1.14 7.95 -4.85
CA MET A 124 -0.28 6.80 -4.98
C MET A 124 0.85 6.90 -3.96
N GLN A 125 1.01 5.85 -3.17
CA GLN A 125 1.96 5.84 -2.08
C GLN A 125 2.54 4.45 -1.90
N ILE A 126 3.79 4.42 -1.42
CA ILE A 126 4.40 3.22 -0.84
C ILE A 126 4.15 3.29 0.66
N VAL A 127 3.43 2.30 1.16
CA VAL A 127 3.12 2.13 2.58
C VAL A 127 4.16 1.19 3.19
N LYS A 128 4.65 1.55 4.36
CA LYS A 128 5.49 0.70 5.21
C LYS A 128 4.79 0.53 6.56
N ILE A 129 4.61 -0.73 6.97
CA ILE A 129 4.08 -1.12 8.27
C ILE A 129 5.20 -1.83 9.03
N GLY A 130 5.55 -1.32 10.20
CA GLY A 130 6.34 -2.05 11.20
C GLY A 130 5.41 -2.85 12.13
N PHE A 131 5.77 -4.10 12.39
CA PHE A 131 5.12 -4.99 13.36
C PHE A 131 6.03 -5.15 14.57
N GLY A 132 5.56 -4.79 15.77
CA GLY A 132 6.40 -4.84 16.97
C GLY A 132 7.19 -3.55 17.19
N GLY A 133 7.37 -3.20 18.46
CA GLY A 133 7.96 -1.93 18.92
C GLY A 133 6.91 -0.93 19.39
N LYS A 134 6.93 -0.63 20.69
CA LYS A 134 6.72 0.76 21.13
C LYS A 134 7.99 1.51 20.72
N GLN A 135 7.85 2.74 20.22
CA GLN A 135 8.98 3.67 20.09
C GLN A 135 9.73 3.79 21.42
#